data_AF-A0A6G0SVB6-F1
#
_entry.id   AF-A0A6G0SVB6-F1
#
_cell.length_a   1.000
_cell.length_b   1.000
_cell.length_c   1.000
_cell.angle_alpha   90.00
_cell.angle_beta   90.00
_cell.angle_gamma   90.00
#
_symmetry.space_group_name_H-M   'P 1'
#
loop_
_entity.id
_entity.type
_entity.pdbx_description
1 polymer ?
#
loop_
_entity_poly.entity_id
_entity_poly.type
_entity_poly.pdbx_seq_one_letter_code
_entity_poly.pdbx_strand_id
1 'polypeptide(L)'
;MHLKCMESWLGYTKSKSTGNVIAQISAQCREVIIKNQMYAKHIIDLILYLSRQGIPFRGHDEAKNSLNQGNFKEACLLRAQTDVEFKKKLSTSFNLTSPEIQNEIISICCSIVEKSIVSQIKEVGFFAIMVDDARCHKLEYMSLCCSNIFFNGIESLYVHFARTSNNKKLKDMQQIIGIKASTIMRISDTRWVCNNNNCKSVKDNYTAILKILSEEIYNNNDMDVAQAIGIQNDIIPVVDNNIFPNFYKLLQTALTIPISTASCERSFSVMRRIKNWTRNTLTNDRFTNMSILHIERDLSHEIESENVLNIFLEKHRRLCLI
;
A
#
# COMPACT_ATOMS: atom_id res chain seq x y z
N MET A 1 37.57 -23.85 -55.96
CA MET A 1 37.73 -24.73 -54.79
C MET A 1 38.29 -23.97 -53.58
N HIS A 2 39.37 -23.19 -53.72
CA HIS A 2 39.97 -22.39 -52.63
C HIS A 2 39.04 -21.39 -51.92
N LEU A 3 38.17 -20.67 -52.65
CA LEU A 3 37.25 -19.71 -52.04
C LEU A 3 36.26 -20.36 -51.06
N LYS A 4 35.70 -21.53 -51.41
CA LYS A 4 34.85 -22.30 -50.51
C LYS A 4 35.60 -22.80 -49.27
N CYS A 5 36.85 -23.25 -49.44
CA CYS A 5 37.68 -23.67 -48.30
C CYS A 5 38.00 -22.51 -47.36
N MET A 6 38.22 -21.31 -47.91
CA MET A 6 38.47 -20.10 -47.14
C MET A 6 37.22 -19.62 -46.41
N GLU A 7 36.03 -19.66 -47.02
CA GLU A 7 34.75 -19.40 -46.34
C GLU A 7 34.50 -20.38 -45.19
N SER A 8 34.76 -21.68 -45.39
CA SER A 8 34.63 -22.69 -44.33
C SER A 8 35.60 -22.45 -43.17
N TRP A 9 36.85 -22.05 -43.45
CA TRP A 9 37.84 -21.71 -42.42
C TRP A 9 37.46 -20.42 -41.66
N LEU A 10 36.97 -19.40 -42.37
CA LEU A 10 36.45 -18.17 -41.77
C LEU A 10 35.21 -18.44 -40.89
N GLY A 11 34.32 -19.33 -41.33
CA GLY A 11 33.17 -19.77 -40.54
C GLY A 11 33.57 -20.52 -39.26
N TYR A 12 34.57 -21.41 -39.35
CA TYR A 12 35.10 -22.15 -38.20
C TYR A 12 35.81 -21.24 -37.20
N THR A 13 36.68 -20.34 -37.66
CA THR A 13 37.39 -19.38 -36.80
C THR A 13 36.44 -18.43 -36.08
N LYS A 14 35.40 -17.93 -36.79
CA LYS A 14 34.35 -17.10 -36.20
C LYS A 14 33.49 -17.87 -35.19
N SER A 15 33.17 -19.14 -35.47
CA SER A 15 32.44 -20.01 -34.53
C SER A 15 33.25 -20.34 -33.27
N LYS A 16 34.58 -20.39 -33.36
CA LYS A 16 35.47 -20.58 -32.21
C LYS A 16 35.46 -19.39 -31.23
N SER A 17 35.24 -18.17 -31.72
CA SER A 17 35.17 -16.96 -30.87
C SER A 17 33.76 -16.64 -30.36
N THR A 18 32.72 -16.91 -31.15
CA THR A 18 31.33 -16.51 -30.85
C THR A 18 30.40 -17.68 -30.50
N GLY A 19 30.90 -18.92 -30.55
CA GLY A 19 30.11 -20.14 -30.36
C GLY A 19 29.43 -20.63 -31.64
N ASN A 20 28.81 -21.82 -31.56
CA ASN A 20 28.02 -22.39 -32.66
C ASN A 20 26.79 -21.52 -32.97
N VAL A 21 26.25 -21.61 -34.19
CA VAL A 21 25.03 -20.93 -34.66
C VAL A 21 23.87 -21.12 -33.69
N ILE A 22 23.69 -22.31 -33.12
CA ILE A 22 22.64 -22.60 -32.12
C ILE A 22 22.84 -21.77 -30.84
N ALA A 23 24.09 -21.60 -30.41
CA ALA A 23 24.43 -20.80 -29.22
C ALA A 23 24.22 -19.30 -29.49
N GLN A 24 24.56 -18.84 -30.70
CA GLN A 24 24.31 -17.46 -31.14
C GLN A 24 22.81 -17.15 -31.22
N ILE A 25 22.02 -18.04 -31.81
CA ILE A 25 20.55 -17.92 -31.88
C ILE A 25 19.97 -17.88 -30.46
N SER A 26 20.41 -18.79 -29.58
CA SER A 26 19.97 -18.83 -28.17
C SER A 26 20.35 -17.56 -27.39
N ALA A 27 21.51 -16.97 -27.67
CA ALA A 27 21.93 -15.71 -27.06
C ALA A 27 21.08 -14.53 -27.55
N GLN A 28 20.85 -14.45 -28.87
CA GLN A 28 20.02 -13.42 -29.47
C GLN A 28 18.57 -13.50 -29.01
N CYS A 29 17.99 -14.70 -28.87
CA CYS A 29 16.66 -14.89 -28.28
C CYS A 29 16.59 -14.35 -26.85
N ARG A 30 17.60 -14.65 -26.01
CA ARG A 30 17.66 -14.13 -24.63
C ARG A 30 17.71 -12.61 -24.57
N GLU A 31 18.50 -11.97 -25.43
CA GLU A 31 18.53 -10.50 -25.51
C GLU A 31 17.18 -9.91 -25.88
N VAL A 32 16.46 -10.53 -26.83
CA VAL A 32 15.11 -10.09 -27.23
C VAL A 32 14.13 -10.23 -26.07
N ILE A 33 14.20 -11.34 -25.32
CA ILE A 33 13.36 -11.58 -24.13
C ILE A 33 13.60 -10.50 -23.07
N ILE A 34 14.86 -10.23 -22.73
CA ILE A 34 15.22 -9.20 -21.72
C ILE A 34 14.64 -7.84 -22.13
N LYS A 35 14.78 -7.46 -23.40
CA LYS A 35 14.24 -6.20 -23.93
C LYS A 35 12.71 -6.15 -23.87
N ASN A 36 12.03 -7.26 -24.17
CA ASN A 36 10.58 -7.35 -24.09
C ASN A 36 10.09 -7.28 -22.63
N GLN A 37 10.81 -7.89 -21.70
CA GLN A 37 10.53 -7.82 -20.27
C GLN A 37 10.72 -6.39 -19.74
N MET A 38 11.78 -5.71 -20.13
CA MET A 38 11.99 -4.29 -19.79
C MET A 38 10.86 -3.40 -20.31
N TYR A 39 10.44 -3.60 -21.57
CA TYR A 39 9.28 -2.91 -22.12
C TYR A 39 8.00 -3.18 -21.30
N ALA A 40 7.76 -4.44 -20.92
CA ALA A 40 6.63 -4.81 -20.09
C ALA A 40 6.66 -4.16 -18.70
N LYS A 41 7.84 -4.13 -18.04
CA LYS A 41 8.02 -3.43 -16.75
C LYS A 41 7.64 -1.95 -16.86
N HIS A 42 8.09 -1.26 -17.91
CA HIS A 42 7.70 0.14 -18.14
C HIS A 42 6.21 0.35 -18.37
N ILE A 43 5.55 -0.57 -19.07
CA ILE A 43 4.09 -0.53 -19.23
C ILE A 43 3.39 -0.71 -17.87
N ILE A 44 3.86 -1.66 -17.05
CA ILE A 44 3.32 -1.89 -15.70
C ILE A 44 3.52 -0.64 -14.82
N ASP A 45 4.70 0.00 -14.86
CA ASP A 45 4.99 1.22 -14.11
C ASP A 45 4.01 2.35 -14.47
N LEU A 46 3.74 2.55 -15.77
CA LEU A 46 2.78 3.55 -16.24
C LEU A 46 1.35 3.25 -15.77
N ILE A 47 0.96 1.97 -15.78
CA ILE A 47 -0.35 1.54 -15.28
C ILE A 47 -0.46 1.78 -13.78
N LEU A 48 0.54 1.37 -12.99
CA LEU A 48 0.57 1.61 -11.54
C LEU A 48 0.53 3.12 -11.22
N TYR A 49 1.30 3.93 -11.94
CA TYR A 49 1.30 5.38 -11.77
C TYR A 49 -0.08 5.99 -11.98
N LEU A 50 -0.73 5.71 -13.13
CA LEU A 50 -2.06 6.25 -13.42
C LEU A 50 -3.12 5.74 -12.44
N SER A 51 -3.00 4.48 -12.00
CA SER A 51 -3.90 3.87 -11.02
C SER A 51 -3.83 4.58 -9.67
N ARG A 52 -2.60 4.78 -9.17
CA ARG A 52 -2.31 5.48 -7.92
C ARG A 52 -2.80 6.91 -7.92
N GLN A 53 -2.71 7.60 -9.05
CA GLN A 53 -3.20 8.98 -9.19
C GLN A 53 -4.71 9.07 -9.45
N GLY A 54 -5.37 7.95 -9.81
CA GLY A 54 -6.80 7.93 -10.15
C GLY A 54 -7.10 8.57 -11.51
N ILE A 55 -6.09 8.69 -12.37
CA ILE A 55 -6.17 9.40 -13.65
C ILE A 55 -6.86 8.52 -14.72
N PRO A 56 -7.68 9.09 -15.62
CA PRO A 56 -8.26 8.35 -16.75
C PRO A 56 -7.19 7.76 -17.64
N PHE A 57 -7.27 6.47 -17.95
CA PHE A 57 -6.34 5.84 -18.88
C PHE A 57 -6.68 6.20 -20.33
N ARG A 58 -7.98 6.18 -20.65
CA ARG A 58 -8.51 6.31 -22.01
C ARG A 58 -9.04 7.71 -22.28
N GLY A 59 -8.87 8.14 -23.53
CA GLY A 59 -9.45 9.36 -24.06
C GLY A 59 -10.82 9.10 -24.72
N HIS A 60 -11.52 10.16 -25.10
CA HIS A 60 -12.75 10.04 -25.90
C HIS A 60 -12.47 9.53 -27.31
N ASP A 61 -11.35 9.94 -27.89
CA ASP A 61 -10.89 9.51 -29.21
C ASP A 61 -9.41 9.10 -29.12
N GLU A 62 -9.14 7.81 -29.30
CA GLU A 62 -7.77 7.27 -29.29
C GLU A 62 -7.20 6.99 -30.69
N ALA A 63 -7.83 7.56 -31.73
CA ALA A 63 -7.35 7.45 -33.11
C ALA A 63 -6.01 8.19 -33.29
N LYS A 64 -5.22 7.76 -34.29
CA LYS A 64 -3.86 8.28 -34.52
C LYS A 64 -3.83 9.78 -34.85
N ASN A 65 -4.92 10.30 -35.38
CA ASN A 65 -5.11 11.70 -35.77
C ASN A 65 -5.75 12.55 -34.65
N SER A 66 -6.11 11.95 -33.51
CA SER A 66 -6.61 12.69 -32.35
C SER A 66 -5.51 13.55 -31.73
N LEU A 67 -5.87 14.75 -31.29
CA LEU A 67 -4.98 15.64 -30.52
C LEU A 67 -4.65 15.09 -29.13
N ASN A 68 -5.53 14.24 -28.57
CA ASN A 68 -5.34 13.63 -27.26
C ASN A 68 -5.85 12.18 -27.31
N GLN A 69 -4.93 11.22 -27.33
CA GLN A 69 -5.25 9.81 -27.45
C GLN A 69 -5.59 9.14 -26.12
N GLY A 70 -5.70 9.92 -25.03
CA GLY A 70 -5.89 9.44 -23.68
C GLY A 70 -4.59 9.36 -22.89
N ASN A 71 -4.67 9.59 -21.57
CA ASN A 71 -3.48 9.80 -20.75
C ASN A 71 -2.52 8.60 -20.74
N PHE A 72 -3.00 7.36 -20.93
CA PHE A 72 -2.11 6.20 -20.99
C PHE A 72 -1.27 6.20 -22.27
N LYS A 73 -1.88 6.47 -23.43
CA LYS A 73 -1.16 6.57 -24.71
C LYS A 73 -0.22 7.78 -24.71
N GLU A 74 -0.68 8.92 -24.21
CA GLU A 74 0.17 10.12 -24.06
C GLU A 74 1.35 9.88 -23.10
N ALA A 75 1.14 9.16 -21.99
CA ALA A 75 2.23 8.80 -21.08
C ALA A 75 3.24 7.83 -21.72
N CYS A 76 2.78 6.89 -22.56
CA CYS A 76 3.66 6.05 -23.36
C CYS A 76 4.47 6.88 -24.36
N LEU A 77 3.84 7.86 -25.03
CA LEU A 77 4.52 8.77 -25.96
C LEU A 77 5.56 9.64 -25.24
N LEU A 78 5.22 10.17 -24.06
CA LEU A 78 6.14 10.91 -23.21
C LEU A 78 7.36 10.06 -22.82
N ARG A 79 7.13 8.81 -22.39
CA ARG A 79 8.21 7.87 -22.07
C ARG A 79 9.09 7.59 -23.30
N ALA A 80 8.46 7.42 -24.47
CA ALA A 80 9.14 7.18 -25.75
C ALA A 80 9.99 8.38 -26.23
N GLN A 81 9.78 9.59 -25.72
CA GLN A 81 10.68 10.72 -25.98
C GLN A 81 12.02 10.55 -25.27
N THR A 82 12.01 9.95 -24.09
CA THR A 82 13.20 9.72 -23.27
C THR A 82 13.91 8.41 -23.58
N ASP A 83 13.16 7.37 -23.96
CA ASP A 83 13.67 6.02 -24.17
C ASP A 83 13.50 5.57 -25.63
N VAL A 84 14.63 5.51 -26.33
CA VAL A 84 14.71 5.13 -27.75
C VAL A 84 14.34 3.65 -27.95
N GLU A 85 14.67 2.78 -27.00
CA GLU A 85 14.38 1.35 -27.09
C GLU A 85 12.89 1.09 -26.85
N PHE A 86 12.29 1.75 -25.87
CA PHE A 86 10.85 1.75 -25.65
C PHE A 86 10.10 2.26 -26.88
N LYS A 87 10.54 3.37 -27.50
CA LYS A 87 9.93 3.91 -28.72
C LYS A 87 9.93 2.90 -29.87
N LYS A 88 11.06 2.22 -30.08
CA LYS A 88 11.17 1.16 -31.11
C LYS A 88 10.13 0.07 -30.85
N LYS A 89 10.05 -0.43 -29.61
CA LYS A 89 9.10 -1.50 -29.24
C LYS A 89 7.64 -1.07 -29.34
N LEU A 90 7.31 0.15 -28.92
CA LEU A 90 5.95 0.70 -29.00
C LEU A 90 5.40 0.71 -30.45
N SER A 91 6.27 0.92 -31.43
CA SER A 91 5.91 0.92 -32.86
C SER A 91 5.81 -0.48 -33.50
N THR A 92 6.25 -1.52 -32.80
CA THR A 92 6.23 -2.90 -33.32
C THR A 92 4.91 -3.62 -33.07
N SER A 93 4.73 -4.79 -33.69
CA SER A 93 3.58 -5.66 -33.46
C SER A 93 3.48 -6.20 -32.03
N PHE A 94 4.55 -6.11 -31.23
CA PHE A 94 4.56 -6.51 -29.82
C PHE A 94 4.03 -5.36 -28.96
N ASN A 95 2.73 -5.08 -29.05
CA ASN A 95 2.14 -3.96 -28.34
C ASN A 95 1.34 -4.41 -27.11
N LEU A 96 1.89 -4.12 -25.93
CA LEU A 96 1.23 -4.35 -24.64
C LEU A 96 0.27 -3.22 -24.23
N THR A 97 0.05 -2.22 -25.08
CA THR A 97 -0.85 -1.09 -24.77
C THR A 97 -2.33 -1.41 -24.95
N SER A 98 -2.70 -2.66 -25.29
CA SER A 98 -4.09 -2.99 -25.59
C SER A 98 -5.00 -2.83 -24.36
N PRO A 99 -6.27 -2.44 -24.54
CA PRO A 99 -7.28 -2.38 -23.48
C PRO A 99 -7.35 -3.63 -22.59
N GLU A 100 -7.23 -4.80 -23.19
CA GLU A 100 -7.33 -6.12 -22.54
C GLU A 100 -6.11 -6.38 -21.66
N ILE A 101 -4.91 -6.10 -22.16
CA ILE A 101 -3.66 -6.27 -21.41
C ILE A 101 -3.62 -5.29 -20.23
N GLN A 102 -4.05 -4.05 -20.44
CA GLN A 102 -4.18 -3.09 -19.33
C GLN A 102 -5.13 -3.61 -18.24
N ASN A 103 -6.31 -4.11 -18.61
CA ASN A 103 -7.28 -4.66 -17.65
C ASN A 103 -6.69 -5.82 -16.86
N GLU A 104 -5.95 -6.69 -17.52
CA GLU A 104 -5.32 -7.83 -16.90
C GLU A 104 -4.23 -7.41 -15.90
N ILE A 105 -3.33 -6.51 -16.30
CA ILE A 105 -2.28 -6.00 -15.40
C ILE A 105 -2.91 -5.32 -14.18
N ILE A 106 -3.96 -4.51 -14.37
CA ILE A 106 -4.70 -3.88 -13.27
C ILE A 106 -5.29 -4.93 -12.33
N SER A 107 -5.88 -6.01 -12.87
CA SER A 107 -6.42 -7.11 -12.08
C SER A 107 -5.34 -7.84 -11.27
N ILE A 108 -4.16 -8.09 -11.87
CA ILE A 108 -3.02 -8.69 -11.17
C ILE A 108 -2.57 -7.79 -10.02
N CYS A 109 -2.38 -6.50 -10.27
CA CYS A 109 -1.97 -5.53 -9.24
C CYS A 109 -2.99 -5.50 -8.09
N CYS A 110 -4.28 -5.49 -8.41
CA CYS A 110 -5.35 -5.53 -7.41
C CYS A 110 -5.26 -6.81 -6.56
N SER A 111 -5.06 -7.97 -7.20
CA SER A 111 -4.95 -9.25 -6.49
C SER A 111 -3.76 -9.31 -5.51
N ILE A 112 -2.67 -8.59 -5.80
CA ILE A 112 -1.52 -8.48 -4.89
C ILE A 112 -1.90 -7.68 -3.65
N VAL A 113 -2.57 -6.54 -3.83
CA VAL A 113 -3.06 -5.70 -2.73
C VAL A 113 -4.07 -6.45 -1.88
N GLU A 114 -5.04 -7.12 -2.51
CA GLU A 114 -6.05 -7.93 -1.82
C GLU A 114 -5.40 -9.03 -0.98
N LYS A 115 -4.40 -9.74 -1.52
CA LYS A 115 -3.65 -10.75 -0.76
C LYS A 115 -2.91 -10.15 0.44
N SER A 116 -2.31 -8.96 0.28
CA SER A 116 -1.66 -8.25 1.38
C SER A 116 -2.65 -7.89 2.49
N ILE A 117 -3.81 -7.31 2.12
CA ILE A 117 -4.88 -6.97 3.05
C ILE A 117 -5.38 -8.22 3.78
N VAL A 118 -5.67 -9.30 3.06
CA VAL A 118 -6.13 -10.57 3.64
C VAL A 118 -5.09 -11.16 4.59
N SER A 119 -3.80 -11.06 4.27
CA SER A 119 -2.72 -11.51 5.16
C SER A 119 -2.69 -10.69 6.44
N GLN A 120 -2.80 -9.36 6.34
CA GLN A 120 -2.85 -8.47 7.50
C GLN A 120 -4.08 -8.76 8.38
N ILE A 121 -5.25 -8.97 7.78
CA ILE A 121 -6.47 -9.34 8.51
C ILE A 121 -6.29 -10.66 9.26
N LYS A 122 -5.68 -11.67 8.62
CA LYS A 122 -5.42 -12.98 9.24
C LYS A 122 -4.42 -12.90 10.40
N GLU A 123 -3.40 -12.05 10.29
CA GLU A 123 -2.42 -11.84 11.34
C GLU A 123 -3.04 -11.13 12.57
N VAL A 124 -3.85 -10.11 12.33
CA VAL A 124 -4.50 -9.34 13.39
C VAL A 124 -5.61 -10.16 14.07
N GLY A 125 -6.31 -11.04 13.34
CA GLY A 125 -7.34 -11.92 13.86
C GLY A 125 -8.69 -11.25 14.18
N PHE A 126 -8.76 -9.92 14.08
CA PHE A 126 -9.96 -9.12 14.29
C PHE A 126 -10.08 -8.07 13.19
N PHE A 127 -11.29 -7.87 12.67
CA PHE A 127 -11.59 -6.84 11.68
C PHE A 127 -13.02 -6.34 11.89
N ALA A 128 -13.25 -5.06 11.59
CA ALA A 128 -14.57 -4.48 11.53
C ALA A 128 -14.87 -4.07 10.08
N ILE A 129 -16.08 -4.35 9.62
CA ILE A 129 -16.56 -3.90 8.31
C ILE A 129 -17.51 -2.74 8.56
N MET A 130 -17.19 -1.57 8.01
CA MET A 130 -18.15 -0.48 7.92
C MET A 130 -18.83 -0.52 6.56
N VAL A 131 -20.15 -0.44 6.56
CA VAL A 131 -20.97 -0.33 5.36
C VAL A 131 -21.68 1.01 5.43
N ASP A 132 -21.43 1.87 4.45
CA ASP A 132 -22.03 3.20 4.34
C ASP A 132 -22.86 3.24 3.03
N ASP A 133 -24.14 3.60 3.11
CA ASP A 133 -25.02 3.75 1.94
C ASP A 133 -25.05 5.22 1.52
N ALA A 134 -24.63 5.49 0.29
CA ALA A 134 -24.60 6.85 -0.23
C ALA A 134 -26.00 7.33 -0.66
N ARG A 135 -26.90 7.59 0.30
CA ARG A 135 -28.14 8.35 0.08
C ARG A 135 -28.43 9.39 1.16
N CYS A 136 -28.74 10.60 0.67
CA CYS A 136 -29.06 11.78 1.46
C CYS A 136 -30.35 11.55 2.27
N HIS A 137 -30.33 11.91 3.56
CA HIS A 137 -31.43 11.90 4.53
C HIS A 137 -31.97 10.53 5.01
N LYS A 138 -31.32 9.98 6.05
CA LYS A 138 -31.87 9.71 7.40
C LYS A 138 -30.84 8.87 8.17
N LEU A 139 -30.51 9.36 9.37
CA LEU A 139 -29.54 8.77 10.30
C LEU A 139 -30.03 7.44 10.86
N GLU A 140 -29.11 6.49 11.04
CA GLU A 140 -29.09 5.63 12.23
C GLU A 140 -27.63 5.41 12.67
N TYR A 141 -27.31 5.80 13.91
CA TYR A 141 -26.02 5.58 14.54
C TYR A 141 -26.15 4.43 15.56
N MET A 142 -25.22 3.48 15.52
CA MET A 142 -24.84 2.74 16.73
C MET A 142 -23.32 2.79 16.85
N SER A 143 -22.83 3.68 17.72
CA SER A 143 -21.45 3.69 18.18
C SER A 143 -21.39 2.94 19.51
N LEU A 144 -20.60 1.88 19.60
CA LEU A 144 -20.34 1.18 20.86
C LEU A 144 -19.48 2.08 21.77
N CYS A 145 -20.00 2.44 22.94
CA CYS A 145 -19.39 3.35 23.94
C CYS A 145 -18.00 2.95 24.49
N CYS A 146 -17.37 1.88 24.03
CA CYS A 146 -16.12 1.38 24.60
C CYS A 146 -14.85 2.05 24.03
N SER A 147 -14.94 2.72 22.87
CA SER A 147 -13.79 3.39 22.23
C SER A 147 -13.39 4.70 22.94
N ASN A 148 -14.38 5.49 23.38
CA ASN A 148 -14.13 6.77 24.03
C ASN A 148 -13.36 6.63 25.35
N ILE A 149 -13.66 5.61 26.16
CA ILE A 149 -12.98 5.41 27.45
C ILE A 149 -11.48 5.16 27.25
N PHE A 150 -11.11 4.37 26.23
CA PHE A 150 -9.71 4.10 25.92
C PHE A 150 -8.99 5.31 25.36
N PHE A 151 -9.59 6.01 24.40
CA PHE A 151 -8.96 7.21 23.83
C PHE A 151 -8.90 8.34 24.86
N ASN A 152 -9.86 8.46 25.77
CA ASN A 152 -9.78 9.36 26.93
C ASN A 152 -8.63 8.96 27.87
N GLY A 153 -8.38 7.66 28.05
CA GLY A 153 -7.23 7.15 28.80
C GLY A 153 -5.88 7.49 28.16
N ILE A 154 -5.77 7.32 26.82
CA ILE A 154 -4.58 7.74 26.06
C ILE A 154 -4.41 9.27 26.07
N GLU A 155 -5.50 10.03 26.01
CA GLU A 155 -5.44 11.49 26.10
C GLU A 155 -4.98 11.94 27.48
N SER A 156 -5.46 11.27 28.54
CA SER A 156 -5.03 11.51 29.91
C SER A 156 -3.54 11.17 30.11
N LEU A 157 -3.04 10.09 29.49
CA LEU A 157 -1.60 9.78 29.44
C LEU A 157 -0.81 10.88 28.74
N TYR A 158 -1.30 11.34 27.58
CA TYR A 158 -0.65 12.42 26.85
C TYR A 158 -0.57 13.68 27.72
N VAL A 159 -1.66 14.09 28.37
CA VAL A 159 -1.69 15.26 29.26
C VAL A 159 -0.71 15.11 30.43
N HIS A 160 -0.61 13.91 31.00
CA HIS A 160 0.29 13.62 32.11
C HIS A 160 1.78 13.65 31.68
N PHE A 161 2.14 13.01 30.57
CA PHE A 161 3.52 12.94 30.07
C PHE A 161 3.94 14.11 29.15
N ALA A 162 3.01 14.99 28.79
CA ALA A 162 3.31 16.26 28.11
C ALA A 162 4.05 17.24 29.03
N ARG A 163 3.92 17.09 30.35
CA ARG A 163 4.66 17.89 31.33
C ARG A 163 6.15 17.56 31.28
N THR A 164 7.00 18.58 31.28
CA THR A 164 8.45 18.44 31.12
C THR A 164 9.10 17.58 32.20
N SER A 165 8.61 17.65 33.44
CA SER A 165 9.05 16.82 34.56
C SER A 165 8.81 15.33 34.32
N ASN A 166 7.58 14.99 33.93
CA ASN A 166 7.13 13.60 33.80
C ASN A 166 7.67 12.97 32.50
N ASN A 167 7.85 13.77 31.45
CA ASN A 167 8.52 13.33 30.22
C ASN A 167 9.98 12.93 30.47
N LYS A 168 10.69 13.68 31.33
CA LYS A 168 12.06 13.36 31.70
C LYS A 168 12.12 12.03 32.47
N LYS A 169 11.24 11.84 33.47
CA LYS A 169 11.09 10.56 34.17
C LYS A 169 10.82 9.39 33.21
N LEU A 170 9.95 9.59 32.22
CA LEU A 170 9.63 8.58 31.22
C LEU A 170 10.86 8.19 30.37
N LYS A 171 11.64 9.17 29.91
CA LYS A 171 12.86 8.92 29.13
C LYS A 171 13.94 8.22 29.97
N ASP A 172 14.10 8.62 31.22
CA ASP A 172 15.05 8.01 32.15
C ASP A 172 14.66 6.54 32.40
N MET A 173 13.37 6.26 32.60
CA MET A 173 12.86 4.89 32.75
C MET A 173 12.93 4.05 31.48
N GLN A 174 12.71 4.65 30.30
CA GLN A 174 12.91 3.98 29.01
C GLN A 174 14.37 3.53 28.84
N GLN A 175 15.34 4.35 29.26
CA GLN A 175 16.76 4.00 29.25
C GLN A 175 17.09 2.89 30.24
N ILE A 176 16.51 2.93 31.45
CA ILE A 176 16.72 1.89 32.48
C ILE A 176 16.20 0.52 32.02
N ILE A 177 15.07 0.48 31.32
CA ILE A 177 14.44 -0.77 30.86
C ILE A 177 14.98 -1.22 29.48
N GLY A 178 15.74 -0.36 28.78
CA GLY A 178 16.31 -0.67 27.47
C GLY A 178 15.30 -0.67 26.32
N ILE A 179 14.21 0.10 26.44
CA ILE A 179 13.14 0.20 25.43
C ILE A 179 13.42 1.37 24.48
N LYS A 180 12.98 1.27 23.22
CA LYS A 180 13.10 2.34 22.22
C LYS A 180 12.35 3.59 22.68
N ALA A 181 13.08 4.68 22.87
CA ALA A 181 12.52 5.98 23.25
C ALA A 181 11.44 6.42 22.27
N SER A 182 10.20 6.47 22.76
CA SER A 182 9.04 6.90 22.00
C SER A 182 8.18 7.81 22.86
N THR A 183 7.65 8.86 22.24
CA THR A 183 6.84 9.90 22.88
C THR A 183 5.38 9.72 22.51
N ILE A 184 4.50 9.80 23.50
CA ILE A 184 3.05 9.82 23.28
C ILE A 184 2.67 11.18 22.67
N MET A 185 2.02 11.17 21.51
CA MET A 185 1.53 12.36 20.84
C MET A 185 0.05 12.60 21.16
N ARG A 186 -0.43 13.83 20.93
CA ARG A 186 -1.85 14.15 21.07
C ARG A 186 -2.70 13.31 20.10
N ILE A 187 -3.85 12.85 20.56
CA ILE A 187 -4.83 12.11 19.74
C ILE A 187 -5.47 13.06 18.73
N SER A 188 -5.78 12.54 17.54
CA SER A 188 -6.43 13.30 16.46
C SER A 188 -7.60 12.52 15.87
N ASP A 189 -8.77 13.13 15.84
CA ASP A 189 -9.99 12.51 15.29
C ASP A 189 -9.91 12.30 13.77
N THR A 190 -9.08 13.10 13.09
CA THR A 190 -8.97 13.10 11.62
C THR A 190 -7.76 12.33 11.06
N ARG A 191 -6.87 11.82 11.92
CA ARG A 191 -5.59 11.20 11.49
C ARG A 191 -5.32 9.90 12.24
N TRP A 192 -6.01 8.84 11.84
CA TRP A 192 -5.95 7.53 12.50
C TRP A 192 -4.54 6.91 12.53
N VAL A 193 -3.67 7.19 11.55
CA VAL A 193 -2.26 6.77 11.57
C VAL A 193 -1.53 7.29 12.83
N CYS A 194 -1.83 8.51 13.26
CA CYS A 194 -1.28 9.07 14.50
C CYS A 194 -1.80 8.31 15.73
N ASN A 195 -3.08 7.91 15.73
CA ASN A 195 -3.69 7.15 16.83
C ASN A 195 -3.13 5.72 16.90
N ASN A 196 -2.96 5.04 15.76
CA ASN A 196 -2.32 3.72 15.70
C ASN A 196 -0.86 3.76 16.20
N ASN A 197 -0.09 4.78 15.79
CA ASN A 197 1.28 4.97 16.28
C ASN A 197 1.33 5.27 17.79
N ASN A 198 0.34 6.00 18.32
CA ASN A 198 0.19 6.23 19.75
C ASN A 198 -0.15 4.93 20.50
N CYS A 199 -1.12 4.14 20.02
CA CYS A 199 -1.46 2.84 20.60
C CYS A 199 -0.24 1.91 20.65
N LYS A 200 0.55 1.88 19.56
CA LYS A 200 1.80 1.11 19.50
C LYS A 200 2.83 1.62 20.50
N SER A 201 3.00 2.95 20.61
CA SER A 201 3.92 3.57 21.58
C SER A 201 3.52 3.31 23.04
N VAL A 202 2.21 3.30 23.35
CA VAL A 202 1.71 2.98 24.70
C VAL A 202 1.92 1.49 25.01
N LYS A 203 1.68 0.60 24.04
CA LYS A 203 1.92 -0.84 24.18
C LYS A 203 3.40 -1.14 24.44
N ASP A 204 4.29 -0.55 23.64
CA ASP A 204 5.73 -0.80 23.74
C ASP A 204 6.34 -0.24 25.03
N ASN A 205 5.77 0.84 25.60
CA ASN A 205 6.22 1.47 26.84
C ASN A 205 5.37 1.14 28.09
N TYR A 206 4.44 0.20 27.99
CA TYR A 206 3.43 -0.06 29.03
C TYR A 206 4.05 -0.32 30.41
N THR A 207 5.12 -1.12 30.45
CA THR A 207 5.84 -1.47 31.68
C THR A 207 6.53 -0.27 32.34
N ALA A 208 7.05 0.66 31.53
CA ALA A 208 7.65 1.90 32.02
C ALA A 208 6.58 2.82 32.62
N ILE A 209 5.45 2.97 31.92
CA ILE A 209 4.32 3.81 32.36
C ILE A 209 3.75 3.31 33.70
N LEU A 210 3.51 2.00 33.82
CA LEU A 210 3.00 1.41 35.06
C LEU A 210 3.93 1.64 36.26
N LYS A 211 5.25 1.48 36.07
CA LYS A 211 6.22 1.69 37.16
C LYS A 211 6.21 3.14 37.64
N ILE A 212 6.22 4.10 36.72
CA ILE A 212 6.18 5.52 37.06
C ILE A 212 4.90 5.87 37.82
N LEU A 213 3.74 5.42 37.34
CA LEU A 213 2.46 5.66 38.01
C LEU A 213 2.44 5.01 39.41
N SER A 214 2.97 3.80 39.55
CA SER A 214 3.05 3.12 40.86
C SER A 214 4.00 3.82 41.84
N GLU A 215 5.13 4.37 41.36
CA GLU A 215 6.06 5.15 42.16
C GLU A 215 5.46 6.50 42.56
N GLU A 216 4.69 7.14 41.69
CA GLU A 216 4.01 8.40 42.00
C GLU A 216 2.88 8.20 43.02
N ILE A 217 2.17 7.08 42.97
CA ILE A 217 1.17 6.69 43.97
C ILE A 217 1.84 6.38 45.32
N TYR A 218 2.98 5.67 45.32
CA TYR A 218 3.70 5.33 46.54
C TYR A 218 4.33 6.57 47.23
N ASN A 219 4.83 7.52 46.44
CA ASN A 219 5.52 8.70 46.95
C ASN A 219 4.58 9.79 47.49
N ASN A 220 3.26 9.66 47.31
CA ASN A 220 2.21 10.48 47.94
C ASN A 220 2.44 12.01 47.90
N ASN A 221 3.10 12.53 46.85
CA ASN A 221 3.35 13.96 46.70
C ASN A 221 2.14 14.64 46.07
N ASP A 222 1.47 15.48 46.87
CA ASP A 222 0.21 16.17 46.56
C ASP A 222 0.29 17.05 45.30
N MET A 223 -0.22 16.51 44.19
CA MET A 223 -0.96 17.18 43.10
C MET A 223 -1.26 16.18 41.97
N ASP A 224 -0.40 15.17 41.77
CA ASP A 224 -0.48 14.25 40.63
C ASP A 224 -1.01 12.84 40.99
N VAL A 225 -1.13 12.53 42.29
CA VAL A 225 -1.56 11.21 42.79
C VAL A 225 -2.98 10.86 42.32
N ALA A 226 -3.93 11.80 42.41
CA ALA A 226 -5.30 11.58 41.96
C ALA A 226 -5.38 11.34 40.43
N GLN A 227 -4.55 12.05 39.65
CA GLN A 227 -4.46 11.87 38.21
C GLN A 227 -3.80 10.52 37.87
N ALA A 228 -2.75 10.13 38.60
CA ALA A 228 -2.07 8.84 38.42
C ALA A 228 -2.98 7.64 38.76
N ILE A 229 -3.78 7.73 39.83
CA ILE A 229 -4.78 6.71 40.19
C ILE A 229 -5.88 6.60 39.12
N GLY A 230 -6.39 7.75 38.62
CA GLY A 230 -7.37 7.76 37.54
C GLY A 230 -6.84 7.10 36.27
N ILE A 231 -5.65 7.51 35.84
CA ILE A 231 -4.94 6.94 34.68
C ILE A 231 -4.70 5.44 34.87
N GLN A 232 -4.27 5.01 36.06
CA GLN A 232 -4.02 3.60 36.36
C GLN A 232 -5.32 2.77 36.29
N ASN A 233 -6.43 3.28 36.83
CA ASN A 233 -7.74 2.63 36.77
C ASN A 233 -8.34 2.62 35.36
N ASP A 234 -8.02 3.61 34.53
CA ASP A 234 -8.47 3.65 33.13
C ASP A 234 -7.65 2.74 32.22
N ILE A 235 -6.39 2.45 32.58
CA ILE A 235 -5.44 1.71 31.73
C ILE A 235 -5.31 0.24 32.12
N ILE A 236 -5.23 -0.10 33.41
CA ILE A 236 -5.04 -1.48 33.89
C ILE A 236 -6.12 -2.43 33.36
N PRO A 237 -7.42 -2.09 33.38
CA PRO A 237 -8.46 -2.96 32.85
C PRO A 237 -8.32 -3.15 31.34
N VAL A 238 -7.83 -2.13 30.64
CA VAL A 238 -7.82 -2.04 29.18
C VAL A 238 -6.65 -2.80 28.55
N VAL A 239 -5.48 -2.85 29.19
CA VAL A 239 -4.25 -3.30 28.55
C VAL A 239 -3.84 -4.73 28.92
N ASP A 240 -4.29 -5.27 30.05
CA ASP A 240 -3.86 -6.61 30.48
C ASP A 240 -4.73 -7.75 29.91
N ASN A 241 -4.25 -8.37 28.82
CA ASN A 241 -4.88 -9.51 28.16
C ASN A 241 -5.00 -10.75 29.08
N ASN A 242 -4.15 -10.86 30.11
CA ASN A 242 -4.19 -12.00 31.03
C ASN A 242 -5.25 -11.86 32.12
N ILE A 243 -5.63 -10.62 32.48
CA ILE A 243 -6.59 -10.36 33.55
C ILE A 243 -8.02 -10.25 32.98
N PHE A 244 -8.20 -9.58 31.84
CA PHE A 244 -9.53 -9.41 31.23
C PHE A 244 -9.53 -9.72 29.72
N PRO A 245 -9.38 -10.99 29.31
CA PRO A 245 -9.26 -11.39 27.91
C PRO A 245 -10.47 -10.99 27.05
N ASN A 246 -11.67 -10.99 27.62
CA ASN A 246 -12.89 -10.57 26.91
C ASN A 246 -12.96 -9.05 26.73
N PHE A 247 -12.53 -8.28 27.72
CA PHE A 247 -12.51 -6.82 27.63
C PHE A 247 -11.42 -6.35 26.66
N TYR A 248 -10.25 -6.98 26.69
CA TYR A 248 -9.17 -6.76 25.73
C TYR A 248 -9.63 -7.03 24.27
N LYS A 249 -10.34 -8.14 24.02
CA LYS A 249 -10.94 -8.44 22.71
C LYS A 249 -12.01 -7.42 22.29
N LEU A 250 -12.84 -6.98 23.24
CA LEU A 250 -13.88 -5.98 23.00
C LEU A 250 -13.27 -4.61 22.64
N LEU A 251 -12.16 -4.24 23.27
CA LEU A 251 -11.37 -3.05 22.95
C LEU A 251 -10.66 -3.14 21.61
N GLN A 252 -10.06 -4.28 21.28
CA GLN A 252 -9.51 -4.52 19.95
C GLN A 252 -10.59 -4.35 18.87
N THR A 253 -11.81 -4.84 19.14
CA THR A 253 -12.96 -4.65 18.25
C THR A 253 -13.37 -3.17 18.19
N ALA A 254 -13.45 -2.46 19.32
CA ALA A 254 -13.78 -1.04 19.36
C ALA A 254 -12.76 -0.14 18.64
N LEU A 255 -11.47 -0.52 18.65
CA LEU A 255 -10.39 0.18 17.97
C LEU A 255 -10.38 -0.03 16.45
N THR A 256 -10.94 -1.15 15.99
CA THR A 256 -11.06 -1.45 14.55
C THR A 256 -12.28 -0.79 13.92
N ILE A 257 -13.26 -0.33 14.70
CA ILE A 257 -14.42 0.41 14.20
C ILE A 257 -14.03 1.89 13.98
N PRO A 258 -14.03 2.40 12.74
CA PRO A 258 -13.89 3.82 12.48
C PRO A 258 -15.00 4.62 13.20
N ILE A 259 -14.62 5.64 13.96
CA ILE A 259 -15.55 6.51 14.70
C ILE A 259 -16.29 7.49 13.75
N SER A 260 -15.80 7.70 12.53
CA SER A 260 -16.40 8.63 11.55
C SER A 260 -16.54 8.06 10.14
N THR A 261 -17.56 8.54 9.43
CA THR A 261 -17.81 8.28 8.00
C THR A 261 -16.79 8.94 7.08
N ALA A 262 -15.93 9.83 7.58
CA ALA A 262 -14.96 10.58 6.77
C ALA A 262 -13.96 9.69 6.00
N SER A 263 -13.70 8.46 6.48
CA SER A 263 -12.94 7.48 5.70
C SER A 263 -13.74 6.96 4.50
N CYS A 264 -15.01 6.61 4.71
CA CYS A 264 -15.93 6.22 3.64
C CYS A 264 -16.16 7.37 2.64
N GLU A 265 -16.34 8.61 3.11
CA GLU A 265 -16.49 9.79 2.25
C GLU A 265 -15.27 10.07 1.37
N ARG A 266 -14.05 9.87 1.90
CA ARG A 266 -12.82 9.94 1.10
C ARG A 266 -12.80 8.86 0.02
N SER A 267 -13.18 7.62 0.35
CA SER A 267 -13.29 6.53 -0.63
C SER A 267 -14.38 6.80 -1.68
N PHE A 268 -15.53 7.36 -1.29
CA PHE A 268 -16.58 7.77 -2.24
C PHE A 268 -16.16 8.94 -3.12
N SER A 269 -15.40 9.89 -2.58
CA SER A 269 -14.82 10.99 -3.35
C SER A 269 -13.79 10.49 -4.37
N VAL A 270 -12.96 9.51 -3.99
CA VAL A 270 -12.09 8.77 -4.91
C VAL A 270 -12.91 8.09 -6.01
N MET A 271 -13.91 7.30 -5.64
CA MET A 271 -14.78 6.61 -6.60
C MET A 271 -15.44 7.59 -7.56
N ARG A 272 -15.88 8.76 -7.08
CA ARG A 272 -16.49 9.80 -7.92
C ARG A 272 -15.49 10.40 -8.91
N ARG A 273 -14.23 10.62 -8.50
CA ARG A 273 -13.15 11.09 -9.41
C ARG A 273 -12.77 10.04 -10.46
N ILE A 274 -12.79 8.76 -10.10
CA ILE A 274 -12.55 7.66 -11.04
C ILE A 274 -13.77 7.51 -11.98
N LYS A 275 -14.99 7.62 -11.45
CA LYS A 275 -16.26 7.57 -12.18
C LYS A 275 -16.74 8.98 -12.53
N ASN A 276 -15.94 9.73 -13.27
CA ASN A 276 -16.38 11.02 -13.83
C ASN A 276 -17.39 10.80 -14.98
N TRP A 277 -18.22 11.81 -15.23
CA TRP A 277 -19.30 11.82 -16.23
C TRP A 277 -18.86 11.42 -17.66
N THR A 278 -17.58 11.58 -17.99
CA THR A 278 -16.96 11.18 -19.25
C THR A 278 -16.58 9.69 -19.36
N ARG A 279 -16.77 8.90 -18.30
CA ARG A 279 -16.36 7.48 -18.17
C ARG A 279 -17.53 6.52 -17.90
N ASN A 280 -18.68 6.73 -18.55
CA ASN A 280 -19.86 5.87 -18.36
C ASN A 280 -19.71 4.43 -18.89
N THR A 281 -18.59 4.09 -19.55
CA THR A 281 -18.31 2.77 -20.15
C THR A 281 -17.18 1.99 -19.46
N LEU A 282 -16.84 2.30 -18.21
CA LEU A 282 -15.96 1.44 -17.42
C LEU A 282 -16.72 0.18 -16.99
N THR A 283 -16.14 -0.99 -17.22
CA THR A 283 -16.66 -2.25 -16.64
C THR A 283 -16.55 -2.18 -15.11
N ASN A 284 -17.51 -2.79 -14.42
CA ASN A 284 -17.54 -2.81 -12.95
C ASN A 284 -16.22 -3.32 -12.37
N ASP A 285 -15.66 -4.40 -12.93
CA ASP A 285 -14.40 -4.98 -12.43
C ASP A 285 -13.21 -4.02 -12.57
N ARG A 286 -13.09 -3.32 -13.71
CA ARG A 286 -11.99 -2.35 -13.91
C ARG A 286 -12.13 -1.19 -12.92
N PHE A 287 -13.35 -0.73 -12.69
CA PHE A 287 -13.62 0.34 -11.74
C PHE A 287 -13.26 -0.06 -10.31
N THR A 288 -13.68 -1.26 -9.87
CA THR A 288 -13.37 -1.78 -8.55
C THR A 288 -11.86 -1.92 -8.36
N ASN A 289 -11.16 -2.55 -9.29
CA ASN A 289 -9.71 -2.75 -9.20
C ASN A 289 -8.94 -1.42 -9.14
N MET A 290 -9.33 -0.46 -9.97
CA MET A 290 -8.76 0.90 -9.95
C MET A 290 -9.03 1.63 -8.64
N SER A 291 -10.22 1.46 -8.07
CA SER A 291 -10.59 2.09 -6.81
C SER A 291 -9.77 1.54 -5.67
N ILE A 292 -9.60 0.21 -5.60
CA ILE A 292 -8.75 -0.45 -4.59
C ILE A 292 -7.32 0.06 -4.68
N LEU A 293 -6.72 0.10 -5.88
CA LEU A 293 -5.35 0.59 -6.08
C LEU A 293 -5.17 2.06 -5.68
N HIS A 294 -6.19 2.90 -5.84
CA HIS A 294 -6.12 4.32 -5.48
C HIS A 294 -6.39 4.57 -3.99
N ILE A 295 -7.36 3.86 -3.40
CA ILE A 295 -7.68 3.97 -1.97
C ILE A 295 -6.49 3.46 -1.16
N GLU A 296 -6.00 2.27 -1.50
CA GLU A 296 -4.87 1.61 -0.85
C GLU A 296 -3.54 1.98 -1.52
N ARG A 297 -3.37 3.29 -1.78
CA ARG A 297 -2.19 3.79 -2.49
C ARG A 297 -0.87 3.48 -1.77
N ASP A 298 -0.91 3.35 -0.45
CA ASP A 298 0.26 3.06 0.37
C ASP A 298 0.75 1.62 0.09
N LEU A 299 -0.16 0.64 0.10
CA LEU A 299 0.14 -0.74 -0.30
C LEU A 299 0.51 -0.85 -1.78
N SER A 300 -0.16 -0.08 -2.64
CA SER A 300 0.16 -0.07 -4.07
C SER A 300 1.55 0.50 -4.39
N HIS A 301 2.13 1.30 -3.48
CA HIS A 301 3.48 1.83 -3.62
C HIS A 301 4.54 0.75 -3.44
N GLU A 302 4.24 -0.28 -2.64
CA GLU A 302 5.14 -1.39 -2.36
C GLU A 302 5.14 -2.44 -3.48
N ILE A 303 4.25 -2.31 -4.47
CA ILE A 303 4.20 -3.24 -5.61
C ILE A 303 5.39 -3.00 -6.53
N GLU A 304 6.25 -4.01 -6.62
CA GLU A 304 7.32 -4.07 -7.61
C GLU A 304 6.81 -4.60 -8.95
N SER A 305 7.15 -3.91 -10.03
CA SER A 305 6.76 -4.28 -11.41
C SER A 305 7.31 -5.64 -11.84
N GLU A 306 8.37 -6.13 -11.19
CA GLU A 306 8.91 -7.46 -11.39
C GLU A 306 7.96 -8.57 -10.90
N ASN A 307 7.36 -8.38 -9.73
CA ASN A 307 6.40 -9.34 -9.17
C ASN A 307 5.14 -9.42 -10.04
N VAL A 308 4.67 -8.26 -10.51
CA VAL A 308 3.53 -8.18 -11.45
C VAL A 308 3.88 -8.88 -12.77
N LEU A 309 5.08 -8.65 -13.30
CA LEU A 309 5.52 -9.28 -14.54
C LEU A 309 5.58 -10.81 -14.38
N ASN A 310 6.17 -11.32 -13.31
CA ASN A 310 6.28 -12.76 -13.07
C ASN A 310 4.89 -13.43 -13.08
N ILE A 311 3.91 -12.86 -12.37
CA ILE A 311 2.53 -13.37 -12.36
C ILE A 311 1.88 -13.24 -13.75
N PHE A 312 2.15 -12.15 -14.47
CA PHE A 312 1.64 -11.95 -15.84
C PHE A 312 2.16 -13.03 -16.80
N LEU A 313 3.38 -13.54 -16.59
CA LEU A 313 4.03 -14.58 -17.40
C LEU A 313 3.56 -16.00 -17.09
N GLU A 314 2.93 -16.26 -15.94
CA GLU A 314 2.43 -17.59 -15.58
C GLU A 314 1.36 -18.11 -16.56
N LYS A 315 0.61 -17.20 -17.22
CA LYS A 315 -0.34 -17.60 -18.27
C LYS A 315 0.39 -17.90 -19.58
N HIS A 316 0.03 -19.02 -20.20
CA HIS A 316 0.55 -19.39 -21.51
C HIS A 316 0.11 -18.37 -22.58
N ARG A 317 1.09 -17.69 -23.20
CA ARG A 317 0.85 -16.62 -24.19
C ARG A 317 1.74 -16.81 -25.42
N ARG A 318 1.27 -16.33 -26.58
CA ARG A 318 2.10 -16.16 -27.79
C ARG A 318 2.94 -14.87 -27.72
N LEU A 319 3.52 -14.57 -26.56
CA LEU A 319 4.39 -13.42 -26.33
C LEU A 319 5.79 -13.96 -26.03
N CYS A 320 6.80 -13.49 -26.76
CA CYS A 320 8.19 -13.88 -26.52
C CYS A 320 8.74 -13.12 -25.30
N LEU A 321 8.27 -13.53 -24.12
CA LEU A 321 8.67 -12.98 -22.82
C LEU A 321 9.33 -14.03 -21.91
N ILE A 322 9.38 -15.29 -22.37
CA ILE A 322 9.99 -16.47 -21.72
C ILE A 322 10.92 -17.13 -22.72
#